data_AF-A0A7C5DI05-F1
#
_entry.id   AF-A0A7C5DI05-F1
#
_cell.length_a   1.000
_cell.length_b   1.000
_cell.length_c   1.000
_cell.angle_alpha   90.00
_cell.angle_beta   90.00
_cell.angle_gamma   90.00
#
_symmetry.space_group_name_H-M   'P 1'
#
loop_
_entity.id
_entity.type
_entity.pdbx_description
1 polymer ?
#
loop_
_entity_poly.entity_id
_entity_poly.type
_entity_poly.pdbx_seq_one_letter_code
_entity_poly.pdbx_strand_id
1 'polypeptide(L)'
;MSKKQLPYIVIIIVLLLIISWLTQSLLGRSTPLDAMIKEYQANHPDSVLSIQRLSGDNARAVSQEVSAYCPGFSLEEYYLAQINDPGMQEPVFFIINPVTGSTECIINKSTNINTSKAVLSQNLLATINDEPVYLEEVMAVYNNIPVSMRTNTSLQESLDLVINNKLLLQDAAKRGLSISEEEVDNAINAFLTNNGLTLQELEQNLATSGSSIEAFRRNIRNSLLLQEEINDITKNITPPSQAEIRAYYEQHNQSFITIPRAVT
;
A
#
# COMPACT_ATOMS: atom_id res chain seq x y z
N MET A 1 -37.80 -34.65 55.95
CA MET A 1 -36.59 -34.85 55.11
C MET A 1 -36.88 -34.29 53.72
N SER A 2 -36.48 -33.05 53.44
CA SER A 2 -36.61 -32.44 52.10
C SER A 2 -35.25 -32.46 51.43
N LYS A 3 -35.04 -33.38 50.47
CA LYS A 3 -33.82 -33.42 49.66
C LYS A 3 -33.94 -32.34 48.58
N LYS A 4 -33.03 -31.37 48.68
CA LYS A 4 -32.85 -30.19 47.82
C LYS A 4 -32.96 -30.54 46.33
N GLN A 5 -34.03 -30.08 45.67
CA GLN A 5 -34.18 -30.07 44.21
C GLN A 5 -33.35 -28.95 43.52
N LEU A 6 -32.53 -28.20 44.27
CA LEU A 6 -31.77 -27.06 43.77
C LEU A 6 -30.67 -27.36 42.72
N PRO A 7 -30.00 -28.54 42.63
CA PRO A 7 -28.87 -28.68 41.70
C PRO A 7 -29.32 -28.77 40.24
N TYR A 8 -30.49 -29.34 39.97
CA TYR A 8 -30.98 -29.54 38.60
C TYR A 8 -31.38 -28.23 37.92
N ILE A 9 -32.03 -27.32 38.66
CA ILE A 9 -32.46 -26.01 38.11
C ILE A 9 -31.24 -25.16 37.75
N VAL A 10 -30.20 -25.15 38.60
CA VAL A 10 -28.96 -24.42 38.32
C VAL A 10 -28.23 -25.01 37.10
N ILE A 11 -28.18 -26.34 36.97
CA ILE A 11 -27.59 -27.00 35.80
C ILE A 11 -28.35 -26.67 34.52
N ILE A 12 -29.69 -26.66 34.55
CA ILE A 12 -30.51 -26.30 33.39
C ILE A 12 -30.29 -24.83 32.99
N ILE A 13 -30.23 -23.91 33.95
CA ILE A 13 -29.98 -22.49 33.67
C ILE A 13 -28.58 -22.30 33.07
N VAL A 14 -27.55 -22.95 33.62
CA VAL A 14 -26.19 -22.89 33.09
C VAL A 14 -26.11 -23.50 31.69
N LEU A 15 -26.78 -24.63 31.44
CA LEU A 15 -26.86 -25.22 30.09
C LEU A 15 -27.61 -24.32 29.11
N LEU A 16 -28.70 -23.66 29.51
CA LEU A 16 -29.41 -22.71 28.66
C LEU A 16 -28.60 -21.45 28.40
N LEU A 17 -27.81 -20.96 29.36
CA LEU A 17 -26.87 -19.85 29.15
C LEU A 17 -25.71 -20.26 28.26
N ILE A 18 -25.18 -21.48 28.40
CA ILE A 18 -24.15 -22.04 27.51
C ILE A 18 -24.71 -22.26 26.12
N ILE A 19 -25.94 -22.76 25.95
CA ILE A 19 -26.60 -22.90 24.65
C ILE A 19 -26.93 -21.53 24.06
N SER A 20 -27.33 -20.55 24.86
CA SER A 20 -27.54 -19.16 24.40
C SER A 20 -26.22 -18.51 23.98
N TRP A 21 -25.13 -18.76 24.71
CA TRP A 21 -23.79 -18.29 24.38
C TRP A 21 -23.20 -19.02 23.16
N LEU A 22 -23.39 -20.34 23.05
CA LEU A 22 -23.02 -21.13 21.88
C LEU A 22 -23.87 -20.78 20.66
N THR A 23 -25.16 -20.48 20.80
CA THR A 23 -25.98 -20.01 19.67
C THR A 23 -25.60 -18.59 19.26
N GLN A 24 -25.20 -17.72 20.19
CA GLN A 24 -24.60 -16.41 19.85
C GLN A 24 -23.20 -16.55 19.22
N SER A 25 -22.44 -17.60 19.56
CA SER A 25 -21.12 -17.90 18.99
C SER A 25 -21.18 -18.68 17.66
N LEU A 26 -22.23 -19.48 17.43
CA LEU A 26 -22.45 -20.28 16.21
C LEU A 26 -23.26 -19.50 15.16
N LEU A 27 -24.07 -18.54 15.59
CA LEU A 27 -24.57 -17.47 14.73
C LEU A 27 -23.52 -16.36 14.73
N GLY A 28 -22.35 -16.64 14.16
CA GLY A 28 -21.54 -15.57 13.59
C GLY A 28 -22.48 -14.84 12.65
N ARG A 29 -22.91 -13.61 13.01
CA ARG A 29 -23.75 -12.80 12.13
C ARG A 29 -22.94 -12.68 10.85
N SER A 30 -23.31 -13.44 9.82
CA SER A 30 -22.81 -13.19 8.47
C SER A 30 -23.12 -11.74 8.23
N THR A 31 -22.08 -10.93 8.14
CA THR A 31 -22.27 -9.52 7.84
C THR A 31 -23.02 -9.44 6.52
N PRO A 32 -23.82 -8.40 6.29
CA PRO A 32 -24.43 -8.20 4.97
C PRO A 32 -23.38 -8.24 3.84
N LEU A 33 -22.13 -7.84 4.11
CA LEU A 33 -20.98 -8.01 3.23
C LEU A 33 -20.63 -9.50 2.98
N ASP A 34 -20.54 -10.35 4.02
CA ASP A 34 -20.25 -11.78 3.86
C ASP A 34 -21.27 -12.51 2.98
N ALA A 35 -22.55 -12.14 3.11
CA ALA A 35 -23.62 -12.71 2.28
C ALA A 35 -23.45 -12.31 0.81
N MET A 36 -23.16 -11.03 0.56
CA MET A 36 -22.93 -10.49 -0.78
C MET A 36 -21.70 -11.11 -1.45
N ILE A 37 -20.59 -11.26 -0.70
CA ILE A 37 -19.37 -11.94 -1.17
C ILE A 37 -19.68 -13.37 -1.61
N LYS A 38 -20.38 -14.11 -0.74
CA LYS A 38 -20.71 -15.52 -0.97
C LYS A 38 -21.60 -15.70 -2.18
N GLU A 39 -22.60 -14.84 -2.35
CA GLU A 39 -23.51 -14.86 -3.51
C GLU A 39 -22.76 -14.53 -4.81
N TYR A 40 -21.88 -13.53 -4.79
CA TYR A 40 -21.10 -13.16 -5.96
C TYR A 40 -20.15 -14.29 -6.39
N GLN A 41 -19.37 -14.84 -5.44
CA GLN A 41 -18.43 -15.94 -5.71
C GLN A 41 -19.14 -17.21 -6.21
N ALA A 42 -20.36 -17.49 -5.73
CA ALA A 42 -21.16 -18.61 -6.22
C ALA A 42 -21.56 -18.45 -7.70
N ASN A 43 -21.80 -17.22 -8.13
CA ASN A 43 -22.17 -16.92 -9.50
C ASN A 43 -20.94 -16.72 -10.41
N HIS A 44 -19.79 -16.30 -9.88
CA HIS A 44 -18.58 -15.93 -10.63
C HIS A 44 -17.35 -16.60 -10.00
N PRO A 45 -17.18 -17.93 -10.11
CA PRO A 45 -16.20 -18.70 -9.35
C PRO A 45 -14.73 -18.40 -9.70
N ASP A 46 -14.48 -17.91 -10.92
CA ASP A 46 -13.13 -17.57 -11.39
C ASP A 46 -12.78 -16.09 -11.16
N SER A 47 -13.69 -15.32 -10.56
CA SER A 47 -13.46 -13.91 -10.26
C SER A 47 -12.56 -13.71 -9.04
N VAL A 48 -11.63 -12.76 -9.16
CA VAL A 48 -10.80 -12.33 -8.03
C VAL A 48 -11.46 -11.13 -7.36
N LEU A 49 -11.80 -11.29 -6.08
CA LEU A 49 -12.44 -10.26 -5.26
C LEU A 49 -11.41 -9.67 -4.28
N SER A 50 -11.15 -8.37 -4.40
CA SER A 50 -10.41 -7.59 -3.40
C SER A 50 -11.39 -6.70 -2.65
N ILE A 51 -11.27 -6.60 -1.33
CA ILE A 51 -12.12 -5.74 -0.51
C ILE A 51 -11.25 -4.96 0.45
N GLN A 52 -11.34 -3.64 0.37
CA GLN A 52 -10.64 -2.73 1.26
C GLN A 52 -11.65 -1.95 2.10
N ARG A 53 -11.53 -2.01 3.43
CA ARG A 53 -12.25 -1.09 4.31
C ARG A 53 -11.53 0.25 4.32
N LEU A 54 -12.25 1.31 3.98
CA LEU A 54 -11.76 2.69 4.00
C LEU A 54 -12.47 3.46 5.12
N SER A 55 -11.68 4.23 5.86
CA SER A 55 -12.13 5.08 6.98
C SER A 55 -11.18 6.26 7.15
N GLY A 56 -11.66 7.33 7.80
CA GLY A 56 -10.82 8.50 8.09
C GLY A 56 -10.27 9.15 6.81
N ASP A 57 -9.01 9.55 6.83
CA ASP A 57 -8.36 10.30 5.74
C ASP A 57 -8.29 9.50 4.44
N ASN A 58 -8.11 8.17 4.56
CA ASN A 58 -8.13 7.27 3.42
C ASN A 58 -9.52 7.22 2.75
N ALA A 59 -10.60 7.19 3.53
CA ALA A 59 -11.96 7.29 2.98
C ALA A 59 -12.22 8.65 2.34
N ARG A 60 -11.72 9.74 2.93
CA ARG A 60 -11.87 11.09 2.36
C ARG A 60 -11.13 11.27 1.05
N ALA A 61 -9.93 10.72 0.92
CA ALA A 61 -9.16 10.78 -0.32
C ALA A 61 -9.83 9.97 -1.44
N VAL A 62 -10.18 8.71 -1.17
CA VAL A 62 -10.83 7.85 -2.17
C VAL A 62 -12.24 8.36 -2.50
N SER A 63 -12.96 9.00 -1.56
CA SER A 63 -14.32 9.50 -1.83
C SER A 63 -14.34 10.63 -2.85
N GLN A 64 -13.27 11.41 -2.98
CA GLN A 64 -13.12 12.41 -4.03
C GLN A 64 -13.05 11.77 -5.42
N GLU A 65 -12.34 10.65 -5.54
CA GLU A 65 -12.28 9.87 -6.78
C GLU A 65 -13.62 9.19 -7.08
N VAL A 66 -14.24 8.58 -6.06
CA VAL A 66 -15.56 7.95 -6.16
C VAL A 66 -16.62 8.97 -6.59
N SER A 67 -16.54 10.21 -6.12
CA SER A 67 -17.51 11.27 -6.44
C SER A 67 -17.58 11.59 -7.94
N ALA A 68 -16.52 11.32 -8.70
CA ALA A 68 -16.53 11.47 -10.16
C ALA A 68 -17.46 10.45 -10.85
N TYR A 69 -17.67 9.29 -10.23
CA TYR A 69 -18.53 8.21 -10.74
C TYR A 69 -19.88 8.14 -10.02
N CYS A 70 -19.94 8.64 -8.79
CA CYS A 70 -21.09 8.52 -7.89
C CYS A 70 -21.46 9.91 -7.32
N PRO A 71 -22.17 10.77 -8.07
CA PRO A 71 -22.54 12.10 -7.60
C PRO A 71 -23.35 12.03 -6.30
N GLY A 72 -22.93 12.79 -5.28
CA GLY A 72 -23.60 12.82 -3.98
C GLY A 72 -23.16 11.72 -3.00
N PHE A 73 -22.16 10.91 -3.35
CA PHE A 73 -21.53 9.98 -2.41
C PHE A 73 -20.92 10.74 -1.21
N SER A 74 -21.27 10.32 0.01
CA SER A 74 -20.89 11.06 1.24
C SER A 74 -20.58 10.16 2.44
N LEU A 75 -20.27 8.88 2.23
CA LEU A 75 -19.93 8.00 3.35
C LEU A 75 -18.54 8.34 3.90
N GLU A 76 -18.45 8.42 5.23
CA GLU A 76 -17.17 8.60 5.95
C GLU A 76 -16.40 7.28 6.13
N GLU A 77 -17.11 6.15 6.08
CA GLU A 77 -16.53 4.81 6.08
C GLU A 77 -17.28 3.92 5.09
N TYR A 78 -16.53 3.14 4.30
CA TYR A 78 -17.09 2.25 3.28
C TYR A 78 -16.10 1.15 2.89
N TYR A 79 -16.61 0.06 2.36
CA TYR A 79 -15.78 -0.92 1.67
C TYR A 79 -15.69 -0.57 0.19
N LEU A 80 -14.48 -0.51 -0.33
CA LEU A 80 -14.21 -0.54 -1.76
C LEU A 80 -13.93 -1.99 -2.15
N ALA A 81 -14.91 -2.64 -2.76
CA ALA A 81 -14.71 -3.95 -3.35
C ALA A 81 -14.36 -3.79 -4.84
N GLN A 82 -13.39 -4.55 -5.29
CA GLN A 82 -12.98 -4.63 -6.69
C GLN A 82 -13.12 -6.05 -7.13
N ILE A 83 -13.68 -6.23 -8.32
CA ILE A 83 -13.84 -7.53 -8.92
C ILE A 83 -13.15 -7.58 -10.27
N ASN A 84 -12.24 -8.54 -10.39
CA ASN A 84 -11.57 -8.89 -11.63
C ASN A 84 -12.17 -10.19 -12.15
N ASP A 85 -13.02 -10.09 -13.15
CA ASP A 85 -13.54 -11.25 -13.86
C ASP A 85 -12.68 -11.48 -15.12
N PRO A 86 -12.13 -12.69 -15.37
CA PRO A 86 -11.37 -13.00 -16.58
C PRO A 86 -12.12 -12.70 -17.90
N GLY A 87 -13.46 -12.67 -17.87
CA GLY A 87 -14.30 -12.32 -19.01
C GLY A 87 -14.50 -10.81 -19.23
N MET A 88 -14.05 -9.95 -18.32
CA MET A 88 -14.20 -8.49 -18.41
C MET A 88 -12.88 -7.81 -18.82
N GLN A 89 -12.98 -6.79 -19.67
CA GLN A 89 -11.81 -6.00 -20.10
C GLN A 89 -11.25 -5.13 -18.96
N GLU A 90 -12.10 -4.74 -18.02
CA GLU A 90 -11.73 -3.85 -16.91
C GLU A 90 -12.41 -4.29 -15.61
N PRO A 91 -11.80 -3.97 -14.45
CA PRO A 91 -12.39 -4.26 -13.15
C PRO A 91 -13.66 -3.46 -12.88
N VAL A 92 -14.60 -4.07 -12.16
CA VAL A 92 -15.79 -3.39 -11.61
C VAL A 92 -15.57 -3.12 -10.13
N PHE A 93 -15.90 -1.92 -9.68
CA PHE A 93 -15.79 -1.55 -8.27
C PHE A 93 -17.17 -1.37 -7.64
N PHE A 94 -17.30 -1.78 -6.39
CA PHE A 94 -18.50 -1.63 -5.58
C PHE A 94 -18.15 -0.84 -4.33
N ILE A 95 -18.94 0.19 -4.05
CA ILE A 95 -18.87 0.94 -2.80
C ILE A 95 -19.96 0.40 -1.89
N ILE A 96 -19.57 -0.18 -0.77
CA ILE A 96 -20.50 -0.90 0.10
C ILE A 96 -20.52 -0.22 1.47
N ASN A 97 -21.71 0.12 1.93
CA ASN A 97 -21.92 0.69 3.25
C ASN A 97 -21.61 -0.38 4.32
N PRO A 98 -20.75 -0.10 5.31
CA PRO A 98 -20.29 -1.12 6.25
C PRO A 98 -21.36 -1.46 7.30
N VAL A 99 -22.36 -0.60 7.49
CA VAL A 99 -23.43 -0.77 8.48
C VAL A 99 -24.57 -1.59 7.89
N THR A 100 -25.00 -1.26 6.66
CA THR A 100 -26.15 -1.89 6.00
C THR A 100 -25.75 -3.02 5.06
N GLY A 101 -24.51 -3.01 4.55
CA GLY A 101 -24.03 -3.82 3.42
C GLY A 101 -24.70 -3.53 2.09
N SER A 102 -25.44 -2.42 1.98
CA SER A 102 -25.95 -1.98 0.68
C SER A 102 -24.79 -1.55 -0.21
N THR A 103 -24.86 -1.93 -1.49
CA THR A 103 -24.04 -1.31 -2.52
C THR A 103 -24.59 0.08 -2.78
N GLU A 104 -23.82 1.10 -2.39
CA GLU A 104 -24.15 2.51 -2.59
C GLU A 104 -23.79 2.97 -4.00
N CYS A 105 -22.78 2.37 -4.61
CA CYS A 105 -22.37 2.69 -5.98
C CYS A 105 -21.65 1.53 -6.66
N ILE A 106 -21.82 1.43 -7.98
CA ILE A 106 -21.09 0.50 -8.86
C ILE A 106 -20.35 1.34 -9.89
N ILE A 107 -19.04 1.13 -10.02
CA ILE A 107 -18.17 1.89 -10.91
C ILE A 107 -17.62 0.96 -11.98
N ASN A 108 -17.98 1.22 -13.23
CA ASN A 108 -17.47 0.53 -14.41
C ASN A 108 -16.63 1.50 -15.26
N LYS A 109 -15.31 1.31 -15.25
CA LYS A 109 -14.35 2.23 -15.91
C LYS A 109 -14.53 2.31 -17.44
N SER A 110 -15.06 1.26 -18.08
CA SER A 110 -15.20 1.16 -19.55
C SER A 110 -16.19 2.17 -20.15
N THR A 111 -17.03 2.80 -19.31
CA THR A 111 -18.09 3.71 -19.76
C THR A 111 -17.70 5.19 -19.76
N ASN A 112 -16.51 5.56 -19.24
CA ASN A 112 -16.07 6.95 -19.14
C ASN A 112 -14.87 7.24 -20.07
N ILE A 113 -15.17 7.63 -21.31
CA ILE A 113 -14.19 7.85 -22.40
C ILE A 113 -13.44 9.20 -22.24
N ASN A 114 -13.76 10.05 -21.25
CA ASN A 114 -13.26 11.43 -21.17
C ASN A 114 -12.63 11.82 -19.81
N THR A 115 -11.90 10.93 -19.15
CA THR A 115 -11.07 11.33 -18.01
C THR A 115 -9.77 10.55 -17.98
N SER A 116 -8.67 11.22 -18.33
CA SER A 116 -7.31 10.86 -17.94
C SER A 116 -7.07 11.03 -16.43
N LYS A 117 -8.04 10.64 -15.57
CA LYS A 117 -8.02 10.93 -14.13
C LYS A 117 -8.80 9.90 -13.30
N ALA A 118 -8.18 9.57 -12.16
CA ALA A 118 -8.57 8.65 -11.09
C ALA A 118 -8.59 7.16 -11.47
N VAL A 119 -7.40 6.55 -11.42
CA VAL A 119 -7.35 5.11 -11.13
C VAL A 119 -7.86 4.96 -9.71
N LEU A 120 -9.14 4.58 -9.54
CA LEU A 120 -9.69 4.15 -8.24
C LEU A 120 -8.67 3.24 -7.58
N SER A 121 -7.97 3.77 -6.57
CA SER A 121 -6.76 3.13 -6.11
C SER A 121 -7.13 1.91 -5.30
N GLN A 122 -6.94 0.78 -5.95
CA GLN A 122 -6.93 -0.50 -5.30
C GLN A 122 -5.69 -0.44 -4.41
N ASN A 123 -5.88 -0.38 -3.09
CA ASN A 123 -4.80 -0.42 -2.10
C ASN A 123 -4.17 0.93 -1.66
N LEU A 124 -4.98 1.97 -1.41
CA LEU A 124 -4.52 3.13 -0.62
C LEU A 124 -4.16 2.70 0.81
N LEU A 125 -2.89 2.79 1.20
CA LEU A 125 -2.43 2.43 2.54
C LEU A 125 -2.52 3.60 3.53
N ALA A 126 -2.12 4.79 3.09
CA ALA A 126 -2.09 5.99 3.92
C ALA A 126 -2.24 7.24 3.07
N THR A 127 -2.46 8.39 3.71
CA THR A 127 -2.38 9.72 3.10
C THR A 127 -1.40 10.59 3.88
N ILE A 128 -0.61 11.38 3.19
CA ILE A 128 0.41 12.28 3.74
C ILE A 128 0.14 13.68 3.19
N ASN A 129 -0.42 14.57 4.01
CA ASN A 129 -0.80 15.92 3.57
C ASN A 129 -1.64 15.89 2.27
N ASP A 130 -2.66 15.03 2.24
CA ASP A 130 -3.54 14.77 1.10
C ASP A 130 -2.90 14.06 -0.10
N GLU A 131 -1.61 13.70 -0.03
CA GLU A 131 -0.97 12.83 -1.03
C GLU A 131 -1.15 11.35 -0.66
N PRO A 132 -1.71 10.51 -1.55
CA PRO A 132 -1.90 9.09 -1.26
C PRO A 132 -0.59 8.30 -1.28
N VAL A 133 -0.56 7.25 -0.46
CA VAL A 133 0.47 6.20 -0.43
C VAL A 133 -0.20 4.89 -0.82
N TYR A 134 0.14 4.35 -1.97
CA TYR A 134 -0.45 3.13 -2.49
C TYR A 134 0.40 1.88 -2.18
N LEU A 135 -0.25 0.73 -2.10
CA LEU A 135 0.44 -0.54 -1.87
C LEU A 135 1.41 -0.88 -3.00
N GLU A 136 1.14 -0.52 -4.26
CA GLU A 136 2.11 -0.76 -5.32
C GLU A 136 3.43 -0.01 -5.09
N GLU A 137 3.39 1.20 -4.52
CA GLU A 137 4.59 1.98 -4.19
C GLU A 137 5.40 1.25 -3.12
N VAL A 138 4.71 0.75 -2.08
CA VAL A 138 5.33 0.00 -0.98
C VAL A 138 5.86 -1.34 -1.45
N MET A 139 5.11 -2.05 -2.29
CA MET A 139 5.52 -3.35 -2.83
C MET A 139 6.68 -3.22 -3.81
N ALA A 140 6.76 -2.13 -4.57
CA ALA A 140 7.92 -1.86 -5.42
C ALA A 140 9.21 -1.76 -4.59
N VAL A 141 9.16 -1.06 -3.45
CA VAL A 141 10.29 -0.98 -2.50
C VAL A 141 10.57 -2.36 -1.87
N TYR A 142 9.54 -3.03 -1.35
CA TYR A 142 9.66 -4.33 -0.70
C TYR A 142 10.24 -5.40 -1.62
N ASN A 143 9.85 -5.41 -2.90
CA ASN A 143 10.30 -6.39 -3.87
C ASN A 143 11.79 -6.23 -4.22
N ASN A 144 12.37 -5.04 -4.04
CA ASN A 144 13.80 -4.81 -4.21
C ASN A 144 14.65 -5.39 -3.06
N ILE A 145 14.03 -5.76 -1.92
CA ILE A 145 14.73 -6.44 -0.84
C ILE A 145 14.96 -7.89 -1.26
N PRO A 146 16.23 -8.38 -1.31
CA PRO A 146 16.52 -9.77 -1.62
C PRO A 146 15.74 -10.71 -0.70
N VAL A 147 15.15 -11.77 -1.25
CA VAL A 147 14.28 -12.69 -0.48
C VAL A 147 14.99 -13.23 0.77
N SER A 148 16.30 -13.47 0.70
CA SER A 148 17.13 -13.93 1.82
C SER A 148 17.30 -12.90 2.95
N MET A 149 17.07 -11.61 2.68
CA MET A 149 17.17 -10.50 3.63
C MET A 149 15.81 -10.05 4.16
N ARG A 150 14.70 -10.56 3.60
CA ARG A 150 13.35 -10.18 4.03
C ARG A 150 13.07 -10.72 5.43
N THR A 151 12.56 -9.83 6.28
CA THR A 151 12.08 -10.13 7.63
C THR A 151 10.57 -9.94 7.70
N ASN A 152 9.98 -10.21 8.86
CA ASN A 152 8.59 -9.85 9.14
C ASN A 152 8.36 -8.33 9.24
N THR A 153 9.42 -7.51 9.31
CA THR A 153 9.33 -6.04 9.36
C THR A 153 9.55 -5.38 8.00
N SER A 154 10.10 -6.08 7.01
CA SER A 154 10.46 -5.51 5.70
C SER A 154 9.32 -4.80 4.98
N LEU A 155 8.07 -5.26 5.11
CA LEU A 155 6.92 -4.57 4.51
C LEU A 155 6.65 -3.22 5.19
N GLN A 156 6.73 -3.18 6.52
CA GLN A 156 6.57 -1.95 7.30
C GLN A 156 7.72 -0.98 7.01
N GLU A 157 8.97 -1.46 6.99
CA GLU A 157 10.14 -0.66 6.63
C GLU A 157 10.03 -0.07 5.21
N SER A 158 9.43 -0.82 4.29
CA SER A 158 9.18 -0.34 2.92
C SER A 158 8.12 0.76 2.91
N LEU A 159 7.06 0.63 3.71
CA LEU A 159 6.05 1.68 3.88
C LEU A 159 6.67 2.94 4.48
N ASP A 160 7.45 2.79 5.55
CA ASP A 160 8.14 3.91 6.21
C ASP A 160 9.08 4.63 5.25
N LEU A 161 9.81 3.89 4.41
CA LEU A 161 10.67 4.48 3.38
C LEU A 161 9.87 5.26 2.33
N VAL A 162 8.73 4.73 1.85
CA VAL A 162 7.86 5.44 0.90
C VAL A 162 7.31 6.73 1.54
N ILE A 163 6.86 6.66 2.79
CA ILE A 163 6.36 7.81 3.55
C ILE A 163 7.46 8.88 3.67
N ASN A 164 8.66 8.50 4.12
CA ASN A 164 9.77 9.42 4.30
C ASN A 164 10.20 10.08 2.98
N ASN A 165 10.27 9.32 1.89
CA ASN A 165 10.62 9.86 0.59
C ASN A 165 9.58 10.90 0.11
N LYS A 166 8.28 10.62 0.29
CA LYS A 166 7.22 11.59 -0.04
C LYS A 166 7.33 12.86 0.80
N LEU A 167 7.57 12.74 2.10
CA LEU A 167 7.76 13.90 2.98
C LEU A 167 8.96 14.76 2.54
N LEU A 168 10.08 14.14 2.18
CA LEU A 168 11.25 14.86 1.66
C LEU A 168 10.96 15.54 0.32
N LEU A 169 10.25 14.88 -0.60
CA LEU A 169 9.85 15.50 -1.88
C LEU A 169 8.90 16.69 -1.67
N GLN A 170 7.96 16.57 -0.73
CA GLN A 170 7.08 17.68 -0.36
C GLN A 170 7.85 18.84 0.27
N ASP A 171 8.87 18.56 1.08
CA ASP A 171 9.74 19.61 1.63
C ASP A 171 10.57 20.30 0.55
N ALA A 172 11.19 19.52 -0.34
CA ALA A 172 11.91 20.03 -1.51
C ALA A 172 11.05 20.98 -2.35
N ALA A 173 9.79 20.60 -2.60
CA ALA A 173 8.83 21.44 -3.30
C ALA A 173 8.50 22.74 -2.55
N LYS A 174 8.30 22.69 -1.22
CA LYS A 174 8.07 23.88 -0.38
C LYS A 174 9.27 24.83 -0.39
N ARG A 175 10.47 24.29 -0.51
CA ARG A 175 11.74 25.04 -0.56
C ARG A 175 12.09 25.54 -1.96
N GLY A 176 11.29 25.19 -2.96
CA GLY A 176 11.47 25.61 -4.34
C GLY A 176 12.64 24.91 -5.05
N LEU A 177 13.06 23.75 -4.56
CA LEU A 177 14.06 22.92 -5.25
C LEU A 177 13.45 22.32 -6.53
N SER A 178 14.24 22.27 -7.59
CA SER A 178 13.81 21.73 -8.88
C SER A 178 14.99 21.12 -9.61
N ILE A 179 14.72 20.06 -10.38
CA ILE A 179 15.69 19.42 -11.26
C ILE A 179 15.34 19.77 -12.70
N SER A 180 16.33 20.26 -13.45
CA SER A 180 16.20 20.63 -14.85
C SER A 180 16.02 19.40 -15.76
N GLU A 181 15.48 19.60 -16.96
CA GLU A 181 15.39 18.53 -17.96
C GLU A 181 16.77 18.01 -18.38
N GLU A 182 17.78 18.89 -18.42
CA GLU A 182 19.16 18.52 -18.76
C GLU A 182 19.77 17.56 -17.73
N GLU A 183 19.53 17.80 -16.43
CA GLU A 183 19.97 16.89 -15.36
C GLU A 183 19.29 15.52 -15.47
N VAL A 184 18.01 15.48 -15.82
CA VAL A 184 17.28 14.23 -16.06
C VAL A 184 17.85 13.50 -17.27
N ASP A 185 18.11 14.20 -18.38
CA ASP A 185 18.71 13.63 -19.59
C ASP A 185 20.11 13.07 -19.30
N ASN A 186 20.92 13.80 -18.56
CA ASN A 186 22.26 13.38 -18.14
C ASN A 186 22.21 12.11 -17.27
N ALA A 187 21.28 12.05 -16.31
CA ALA A 187 21.11 10.87 -15.46
C ALA A 187 20.61 9.65 -16.26
N ILE A 188 19.72 9.85 -17.24
CA ILE A 188 19.26 8.78 -18.14
C ILE A 188 20.40 8.28 -19.01
N ASN A 189 21.21 9.18 -19.59
CA ASN A 189 22.37 8.80 -20.39
C ASN A 189 23.42 8.03 -19.57
N ALA A 190 23.65 8.44 -18.33
CA ALA A 190 24.51 7.71 -17.39
C ALA A 190 23.94 6.31 -17.09
N PHE A 191 22.64 6.21 -16.83
CA PHE A 191 21.97 4.92 -16.63
C PHE A 191 22.12 4.00 -17.84
N LEU A 192 21.86 4.50 -19.05
CA LEU A 192 22.00 3.74 -20.31
C LEU A 192 23.44 3.24 -20.49
N THR A 193 24.42 4.13 -20.30
CA THR A 193 25.84 3.81 -20.43
C THR A 193 26.28 2.75 -19.42
N ASN A 194 25.88 2.88 -18.16
CA ASN A 194 26.23 1.94 -17.09
C ASN A 194 25.61 0.55 -17.29
N ASN A 195 24.46 0.47 -17.96
CA ASN A 195 23.77 -0.79 -18.22
C ASN A 195 24.04 -1.34 -19.63
N GLY A 196 24.81 -0.65 -20.47
CA GLY A 196 25.06 -1.04 -21.85
C GLY A 196 23.79 -1.09 -22.71
N LEU A 197 22.81 -0.23 -22.41
CA LEU A 197 21.51 -0.17 -23.08
C LEU A 197 21.44 1.01 -24.04
N THR A 198 20.73 0.83 -25.14
CA THR A 198 20.26 1.94 -25.98
C THR A 198 18.92 2.50 -25.47
N LEU A 199 18.57 3.73 -25.87
CA LEU A 199 17.27 4.31 -25.53
C LEU A 199 16.10 3.46 -26.06
N GLN A 200 16.22 2.93 -27.27
CA GLN A 200 15.19 2.09 -27.88
C GLN A 200 14.97 0.78 -27.09
N GLU A 201 16.05 0.15 -26.62
CA GLU A 201 15.94 -1.04 -25.78
C GLU A 201 15.31 -0.72 -24.42
N LEU A 202 15.65 0.43 -23.82
CA LEU A 202 15.01 0.90 -22.60
C LEU A 202 13.49 1.09 -22.79
N GLU A 203 13.07 1.79 -23.86
CA GLU A 203 11.66 2.01 -24.17
C GLU A 203 10.90 0.69 -24.36
N GLN A 204 11.49 -0.26 -25.08
CA GLN A 204 10.90 -1.58 -25.29
C GLN A 204 10.75 -2.37 -23.97
N ASN A 205 11.76 -2.29 -23.09
CA ASN A 205 11.73 -2.93 -21.78
C ASN A 205 10.67 -2.30 -20.85
N LEU A 206 10.55 -0.97 -20.88
CA LEU A 206 9.51 -0.24 -20.14
C LEU A 206 8.12 -0.62 -20.64
N ALA A 207 7.90 -0.65 -21.96
CA ALA A 207 6.62 -1.06 -22.52
C ALA A 207 6.23 -2.50 -22.14
N THR A 208 7.20 -3.43 -22.15
CA THR A 208 7.00 -4.84 -21.76
C THR A 208 6.64 -4.98 -20.28
N SER A 209 7.10 -4.06 -19.44
CA SER A 209 6.77 -4.01 -18.00
C SER A 209 5.56 -3.13 -17.67
N GLY A 210 4.83 -2.64 -18.68
CA GLY A 210 3.64 -1.80 -18.49
C GLY A 210 3.96 -0.36 -18.05
N SER A 211 5.17 0.11 -18.30
CA SER A 211 5.66 1.46 -17.98
C SER A 211 5.95 2.27 -19.25
N SER A 212 6.27 3.56 -19.10
CA SER A 212 6.61 4.46 -20.21
C SER A 212 7.90 5.24 -19.94
N ILE A 213 8.49 5.81 -20.99
CA ILE A 213 9.68 6.66 -20.86
C ILE A 213 9.38 7.89 -20.01
N GLU A 214 8.18 8.46 -20.09
CA GLU A 214 7.77 9.59 -19.27
C GLU A 214 7.68 9.22 -17.79
N ALA A 215 7.17 8.02 -17.48
CA ALA A 215 7.16 7.51 -16.11
C ALA A 215 8.59 7.32 -15.59
N PHE A 216 9.47 6.75 -16.41
CA PHE A 216 10.88 6.59 -16.06
C PHE A 216 11.57 7.95 -15.81
N ARG A 217 11.37 8.94 -16.69
CA ARG A 217 11.87 10.32 -16.52
C ARG A 217 11.39 10.95 -15.21
N ARG A 218 10.10 10.80 -14.88
CA ARG A 218 9.55 11.29 -13.60
C ARG A 218 10.23 10.62 -12.40
N ASN A 219 10.47 9.31 -12.46
CA ASN A 219 11.15 8.60 -11.39
C ASN A 219 12.59 9.08 -11.21
N ILE A 220 13.35 9.24 -12.30
CA ILE A 220 14.70 9.81 -12.27
C ILE A 220 14.70 11.21 -11.66
N ARG A 221 13.76 12.07 -12.08
CA ARG A 221 13.61 13.42 -11.52
C ARG A 221 13.38 13.39 -10.01
N ASN A 222 12.47 12.53 -9.53
CA ASN A 222 12.19 12.40 -8.10
C ASN A 222 13.40 11.87 -7.33
N SER A 223 14.15 10.91 -7.89
CA SER A 223 15.39 10.42 -7.28
C SER A 223 16.45 11.51 -7.15
N LEU A 224 16.64 12.32 -8.19
CA LEU A 224 17.58 13.45 -8.17
C LEU A 224 17.13 14.54 -7.18
N LEU A 225 15.84 14.88 -7.17
CA LEU A 225 15.29 15.87 -6.24
C LEU A 225 15.42 15.42 -4.78
N LEU A 226 15.18 14.13 -4.51
CA LEU A 226 15.38 13.55 -3.18
C LEU A 226 16.85 13.63 -2.74
N GLN A 227 17.78 13.33 -3.64
CA GLN A 227 19.21 13.44 -3.37
C GLN A 227 19.61 14.90 -3.06
N GLU A 228 19.10 15.85 -3.85
CA GLU A 228 19.36 17.27 -3.63
C GLU A 228 18.79 17.75 -2.29
N GLU A 229 17.57 17.35 -1.93
CA GLU A 229 16.98 17.69 -0.63
C GLU A 229 17.80 17.13 0.53
N ILE A 230 18.21 15.86 0.46
CA ILE A 230 19.06 15.24 1.49
C ILE A 230 20.38 16.00 1.61
N ASN A 231 21.02 16.34 0.48
CA ASN A 231 22.25 17.13 0.48
C ASN A 231 22.01 18.49 1.13
N ASP A 232 20.91 19.16 0.80
CA ASP A 232 20.64 20.51 1.28
C ASP A 232 20.37 20.54 2.80
N ILE A 233 19.60 19.59 3.33
CA ILE A 233 19.33 19.52 4.79
C ILE A 233 20.54 19.04 5.59
N THR A 234 21.46 18.29 4.98
CA THR A 234 22.65 17.76 5.65
C THR A 234 23.92 18.57 5.44
N LYS A 235 23.92 19.59 4.56
CA LYS A 235 25.12 20.36 4.18
C LYS A 235 25.90 21.00 5.33
N ASN A 236 25.22 21.28 6.46
CA ASN A 236 25.82 21.91 7.64
C ASN A 236 26.18 20.89 8.74
N ILE A 237 25.94 19.60 8.51
CA ILE A 237 26.30 18.54 9.46
C ILE A 237 27.82 18.33 9.37
N THR A 238 28.50 18.50 10.50
CA THR A 238 29.95 18.27 10.56
C THR A 238 30.22 16.77 10.50
N PRO A 239 31.07 16.29 9.56
CA PRO A 239 31.46 14.88 9.51
C PRO A 239 32.16 14.45 10.81
N PRO A 240 32.02 13.18 11.23
CA PRO A 240 32.67 12.69 12.43
C PRO A 240 34.19 12.75 12.29
N SER A 241 34.86 13.17 13.36
CA SER A 241 36.32 13.22 13.46
C SER A 241 36.92 11.81 13.53
N GLN A 242 38.22 11.69 13.23
CA GLN A 242 38.93 10.40 13.34
C GLN A 242 38.92 9.82 14.76
N ALA A 243 38.86 10.68 15.77
CA ALA A 243 38.75 10.25 17.16
C ALA A 243 37.36 9.64 17.44
N GLU A 244 36.29 10.26 16.96
CA GLU A 244 34.91 9.76 17.07
C GLU A 244 34.71 8.45 16.29
N ILE A 245 35.26 8.36 15.08
CA ILE A 245 35.24 7.14 14.27
C ILE A 245 35.95 6.00 15.03
N ARG A 246 37.12 6.26 15.60
CA ARG A 246 37.86 5.25 16.37
C ARG A 246 37.11 4.81 17.63
N ALA A 247 36.58 5.76 18.39
CA ALA A 247 35.80 5.46 19.59
C ALA A 247 34.56 4.62 19.25
N TYR A 248 33.84 4.96 18.18
CA TYR A 248 32.70 4.19 17.71
C TYR A 248 33.08 2.76 17.33
N TYR A 249 34.17 2.59 16.57
CA TYR A 249 34.66 1.26 16.18
C TYR A 249 35.05 0.41 17.40
N GLU A 250 35.80 0.97 18.35
CA GLU A 250 36.23 0.27 19.57
C GLU A 250 35.03 -0.17 20.42
N GLN A 251 33.99 0.67 20.51
CA GLN A 251 32.76 0.38 21.25
C GLN A 251 31.86 -0.67 20.57
N HIS A 252 31.94 -0.80 19.24
CA HIS A 252 31.08 -1.68 18.43
C HIS A 252 31.86 -2.78 17.71
N ASN A 253 33.04 -3.15 18.21
CA ASN A 253 33.97 -4.08 17.57
C ASN A 253 33.32 -5.42 17.15
N GLN A 254 32.34 -5.92 17.91
CA GLN A 254 31.59 -7.15 17.61
C GLN A 254 30.76 -7.06 16.33
N SER A 255 30.28 -5.86 15.96
CA SER A 255 29.49 -5.61 14.74
C SER A 255 30.34 -5.60 13.47
N PHE A 256 31.67 -5.54 13.60
CA PHE A 256 32.62 -5.47 12.49
C PHE A 256 33.46 -6.75 12.32
N ILE A 257 33.14 -7.83 13.05
CA ILE A 257 33.79 -9.13 12.88
C ILE A 257 33.27 -9.77 11.59
N THR A 258 34.02 -9.63 10.49
CA THR A 258 33.80 -10.43 9.28
C THR A 258 34.31 -11.86 9.51
N ILE A 259 33.47 -12.87 9.27
CA ILE A 259 33.89 -14.27 9.26
C ILE A 259 35.02 -14.42 8.22
N PRO A 260 36.20 -14.96 8.58
CA PRO A 260 37.29 -15.15 7.63
C PRO A 260 36.81 -15.99 6.45
N ARG A 261 37.01 -15.50 5.23
CA ARG A 261 36.80 -16.27 4.00
C ARG A 261 37.70 -17.51 4.09
N ALA A 262 37.11 -18.70 4.12
CA ALA A 262 37.89 -19.93 4.04
C ALA A 262 38.72 -19.90 2.75
N VAL A 263 40.03 -19.80 2.89
CA VAL A 263 40.97 -19.93 1.77
C VAL A 263 40.99 -21.43 1.45
N THR A 264 40.33 -21.82 0.36
CA THR A 264 40.46 -23.15 -0.25
C THR A 264 41.65 -23.18 -1.20
#